data_AF-A0A1G3IP17-F1
#
_entry.id   AF-A0A1G3IP17-F1
#
_cell.length_a   1.000
_cell.length_b   1.000
_cell.length_c   1.000
_cell.angle_alpha   90.00
_cell.angle_beta   90.00
_cell.angle_gamma   90.00
#
_symmetry.space_group_name_H-M   'P 1'
#
loop_
_entity.id
_entity.type
_entity.pdbx_description
1 polymer ?
#
loop_
_entity_poly.entity_id
_entity_poly.type
_entity_poly.pdbx_seq_one_letter_code
_entity_poly.pdbx_strand_id
1 'polypeptide(L)' 'MVQTIISLASHFKLNVIAEGVETKDQYAFLRQNGCMAYQGYLFGKPLPIEAFEALLEQIQTNEVVY' A
#
# COMPACT_ATOMS: atom_id res chain seq x y z
N MET A 1 -15.92 6.96 8.26
CA MET A 1 -15.14 8.01 7.56
C MET A 1 -14.28 7.44 6.44
N VAL A 2 -13.32 6.53 6.72
CA VAL A 2 -12.46 5.91 5.69
C VAL A 2 -13.28 5.27 4.56
N GLN A 3 -14.33 4.51 4.92
CA GLN A 3 -15.23 3.91 3.92
C GLN A 3 -15.83 4.92 2.95
N THR A 4 -16.29 6.05 3.50
CA THR A 4 -16.92 7.12 2.73
C THR A 4 -15.96 7.69 1.70
N ILE A 5 -14.69 7.87 2.07
CA ILE A 5 -13.63 8.37 1.18
C ILE A 5 -13.36 7.35 0.06
N ILE A 6 -13.22 6.06 0.41
CA ILE A 6 -12.99 4.99 -0.57
C ILE A 6 -14.17 4.92 -1.55
N SER A 7 -15.41 4.93 -1.04
CA SER A 7 -16.60 4.94 -1.87
C SER A 7 -16.66 6.18 -2.75
N LEU A 8 -16.38 7.38 -2.23
CA LEU A 8 -16.37 8.62 -3.01
C LEU A 8 -15.37 8.54 -4.18
N ALA A 9 -14.14 8.11 -3.91
CA ALA A 9 -13.12 7.93 -4.93
C ALA A 9 -13.56 6.92 -6.00
N SER A 10 -14.17 5.80 -5.61
CA SER A 10 -14.72 4.82 -6.55
C SER A 10 -15.77 5.41 -7.48
N HIS A 11 -16.68 6.26 -6.99
CA HIS A 11 -17.71 6.90 -7.82
C HIS A 11 -17.10 7.87 -8.85
N PHE A 12 -16.02 8.55 -8.47
CA PHE A 12 -15.28 9.46 -9.35
C PHE A 12 -14.17 8.79 -10.16
N LYS A 13 -14.01 7.46 -10.07
CA LYS A 13 -12.95 6.69 -10.73
C LYS A 13 -11.54 7.22 -10.38
N LEU A 14 -11.36 7.65 -9.14
CA LEU A 14 -10.08 8.12 -8.62
C LEU A 14 -9.34 6.99 -7.92
N ASN A 15 -8.02 6.97 -8.07
CA ASN A 15 -7.16 6.11 -7.28
C ASN A 15 -6.96 6.72 -5.89
N VAL A 16 -6.97 5.88 -4.87
CA VAL A 16 -6.66 6.26 -3.49
C VAL A 16 -5.55 5.39 -2.93
N ILE A 17 -4.65 6.02 -2.17
CA ILE A 17 -3.65 5.35 -1.35
C ILE A 17 -4.00 5.57 0.12
N ALA A 18 -4.00 4.50 0.90
CA ALA A 18 -4.11 4.59 2.35
C ALA A 18 -2.71 4.68 2.96
N GLU A 19 -2.39 5.82 3.56
CA GLU A 19 -1.13 6.05 4.27
C GLU A 19 -1.26 5.71 5.76
N GLY A 20 -0.15 5.33 6.40
CA GLY A 20 -0.11 4.97 7.82
C GLY A 20 -0.66 3.57 8.14
N VAL A 21 -0.56 2.61 7.21
CA VAL A 21 -0.95 1.22 7.48
C VAL A 21 0.15 0.50 8.25
N GLU A 22 -0.09 0.24 9.52
CA GLU A 22 0.89 -0.32 10.47
C GLU A 22 0.52 -1.72 10.97
N THR A 23 -0.76 -2.10 10.87
CA THR A 23 -1.24 -3.41 11.36
C THR A 23 -1.96 -4.21 10.28
N LYS A 24 -1.93 -5.55 10.42
CA LYS A 24 -2.65 -6.47 9.52
C LYS A 24 -4.16 -6.21 9.52
N ASP A 25 -4.73 -5.79 10.65
CA ASP A 25 -6.15 -5.49 10.76
C ASP A 25 -6.54 -4.24 9.97
N GLN A 26 -5.72 -3.19 10.00
CA GLN A 26 -5.90 -2.00 9.16
C GLN A 26 -5.82 -2.37 7.67
N TYR A 27 -4.81 -3.15 7.28
CA TYR A 27 -4.68 -3.65 5.90
C TYR A 27 -5.91 -4.45 5.46
N ALA A 28 -6.35 -5.39 6.30
CA ALA A 28 -7.52 -6.23 6.01
C ALA A 28 -8.79 -5.38 5.86
N PHE A 29 -9.01 -4.41 6.76
CA PHE A 29 -10.12 -3.47 6.68
C PHE A 29 -10.09 -2.66 5.37
N LEU A 30 -8.95 -2.08 5.01
CA LEU A 30 -8.80 -1.28 3.80
C LEU A 30 -9.04 -2.11 2.53
N ARG A 31 -8.48 -3.33 2.49
CA ARG A 31 -8.63 -4.25 1.36
C ARG A 31 -10.07 -4.72 1.17
N GLN A 32 -10.75 -5.11 2.25
CA GLN A 32 -12.16 -5.54 2.21
C GLN A 32 -13.08 -4.42 1.70
N ASN A 33 -12.67 -3.17 1.91
CA ASN A 33 -13.44 -2.00 1.54
C ASN A 33 -13.07 -1.39 0.20
N GLY A 34 -12.17 -2.02 -0.57
CA GLY A 34 -11.85 -1.65 -1.95
C GLY A 34 -10.73 -0.62 -2.12
N CYS A 35 -9.97 -0.31 -1.07
CA CYS A 35 -8.71 0.42 -1.22
C CYS A 35 -7.65 -0.55 -1.77
N MET A 36 -6.91 -0.18 -2.81
CA MET A 36 -6.00 -1.08 -3.53
C MET A 36 -4.52 -0.68 -3.43
N ALA A 37 -4.22 0.50 -2.88
CA ALA A 37 -2.86 0.97 -2.67
C ALA A 37 -2.65 1.40 -1.21
N TYR A 38 -1.47 1.08 -0.68
CA TYR A 38 -1.18 1.24 0.74
C TYR A 38 0.26 1.72 0.95
N GLN A 39 0.46 2.52 1.98
CA GLN A 39 1.78 2.87 2.50
C GLN A 39 1.73 2.83 4.02
N GLY A 40 2.79 2.29 4.64
CA GLY A 40 2.94 2.33 6.09
C GLY A 40 3.93 1.30 6.59
N TYR A 41 4.22 1.35 7.90
CA TYR A 41 5.28 0.56 8.51
C TYR A 41 5.00 -0.95 8.52
N LEU A 42 3.78 -1.38 8.24
CA LEU A 42 3.49 -2.79 7.96
C LEU A 42 4.26 -3.31 6.74
N PHE A 43 4.48 -2.45 5.75
CA PHE A 43 5.14 -2.79 4.48
C PHE A 43 6.60 -2.35 4.46
N GLY A 44 6.91 -1.20 5.05
CA GLY A 44 8.26 -0.68 5.12
C GLY A 44 8.30 0.69 5.79
N LYS A 45 9.39 0.95 6.50
CA LYS A 45 9.70 2.30 6.99
C LYS A 45 10.34 3.11 5.85
N PRO A 46 10.30 4.46 5.89
CA PRO A 46 11.15 5.29 5.05
C PRO A 46 12.61 4.85 5.12
N LEU A 47 13.28 4.83 3.97
CA LEU A 47 14.66 4.38 3.82
C LEU A 47 15.49 5.49 3.18
N PRO A 48 16.79 5.59 3.50
CA PRO A 48 17.76 6.32 2.68
C PRO A 48 17.77 5.77 1.24
N ILE A 49 18.19 6.61 0.29
CA ILE A 49 18.15 6.25 -1.13
C ILE A 49 18.98 5.01 -1.45
N GLU A 50 20.15 4.86 -0.83
CA GLU A 50 21.07 3.73 -1.07
C GLU A 50 20.45 2.40 -0.60
N ALA A 51 19.72 2.43 0.51
CA ALA A 51 19.01 1.26 1.03
C ALA A 51 17.78 0.91 0.18
N PHE A 52 17.12 1.91 -0.41
CA PHE A 52 16.01 1.70 -1.33
C PHE A 52 16.47 1.09 -2.66
N GLU A 53 17.58 1.57 -3.23
CA GLU A 53 18.17 1.01 -4.45
C GLU A 53 18.55 -0.46 -4.27
N ALA A 54 19.24 -0.79 -3.17
CA ALA A 54 19.58 -2.18 -2.86
C ALA A 54 18.34 -3.08 -2.70
N LEU A 55 17.25 -2.56 -2.13
CA LEU A 55 15.98 -3.29 -2.02
C LEU A 55 15.34 -3.53 -3.40
N LEU A 56 15.38 -2.55 -4.30
CA LEU A 56 14.85 -2.69 -5.66
C LEU A 56 15.58 -3.76 -6.48
N GLU A 57 16.91 -3.83 -6.37
CA GLU A 57 17.72 -4.87 -7.02
C GLU A 57 17.33 -6.27 -6.54
N GLN A 58 17.08 -6.44 -5.23
CA GLN A 58 16.63 -7.71 -4.66
C GLN A 58 15.25 -8.12 -5.20
N ILE A 59 14.32 -7.17 -5.31
CA ILE A 59 12.95 -7.43 -5.80
C ILE A 59 12.95 -7.81 -7.29
N GLN A 60 13.82 -7.23 -8.11
CA GLN A 60 13.92 -7.56 -9.54
C GLN A 60 14.50 -8.96 -9.80
N THR A 61 15.25 -9.52 -8.84
CA THR A 61 15.93 -10.82 -9.00
C THR A 61 15.03 -12.00 -8.59
N ASN A 62 13.98 -11.77 -7.80
CA ASN A 62 12.96 -12.77 -7.50
C ASN A 62 11.85 -12.73 -8.57
N GLU A 63 11.78 -13.73 -9.44
CA GLU A 63 10.64 -13.96 -10.33
C GLU A 63 9.33 -13.85 -9.55
N VAL A 64 8.45 -12.94 -9.98
CA VAL A 64 7.08 -12.84 -9.49
C VAL A 64 6.34 -14.09 -9.99
N VAL A 65 6.26 -15.11 -9.13
CA VAL A 65 5.38 -16.27 -9.36
C VAL A 65 3.93 -15.76 -9.28
N TYR A 66 3.27 -15.73 -10.44
CA TYR A 66 1.83 -15.47 -10.57
C TYR A 66 0.99 -16.57 -9.90
#